data_AF-A0A290S2K5-F1
#
_entry.id   AF-A0A290S2K5-F1
#
_cell.length_a   1.000
_cell.length_b   1.000
_cell.length_c   1.000
_cell.angle_alpha   90.00
_cell.angle_beta   90.00
_cell.angle_gamma   90.00
#
_symmetry.space_group_name_H-M   'P 1'
#
loop_
_entity.id
_entity.type
_entity.pdbx_description
1 polymer ?
#
loop_
_entity_poly.entity_id
_entity_poly.type
_entity_poly.pdbx_seq_one_letter_code
_entity_poly.pdbx_strand_id
1 'polypeptide(L)'
;MHQQNKPLDKGRVACIAEKYQQGNTTKNRYATLGRATKWQSNNQGGSDSIEIELDTMPINQQGPLKLYIFWESESQQSQAHNNQPQSQSQGYAPPQYQGQYDQQQNAPQQNQPQYSQHRQ
;
A
#
# COMPACT_ATOMS: atom_id res chain seq x y z
N MET A 1 28.04 -22.56 -6.56
CA MET A 1 27.39 -21.25 -6.78
C MET A 1 25.90 -21.41 -6.48
N HIS A 2 25.45 -21.00 -5.30
CA HIS A 2 24.02 -21.00 -4.99
C HIS A 2 23.42 -19.75 -5.67
N GLN A 3 22.82 -19.92 -6.85
CA GLN A 3 21.94 -18.90 -7.39
C GLN A 3 20.84 -18.68 -6.37
N GLN A 4 20.83 -17.49 -5.79
CA GLN A 4 19.81 -17.07 -4.85
C GLN A 4 18.54 -16.90 -5.68
N ASN A 5 17.61 -17.86 -5.62
CA ASN A 5 16.27 -17.81 -6.23
C ASN A 5 15.41 -16.74 -5.52
N LYS A 6 15.85 -15.50 -5.59
CA LYS A 6 15.08 -14.36 -5.11
C LYS A 6 14.43 -13.67 -6.31
N PRO A 7 13.20 -13.19 -6.16
CA PRO A 7 12.58 -12.38 -7.20
C PRO A 7 13.40 -11.10 -7.42
N LEU A 8 13.45 -10.66 -8.68
CA LEU A 8 14.03 -9.38 -9.07
C LEU A 8 13.16 -8.22 -8.62
N ASP A 9 11.83 -8.38 -8.74
CA ASP A 9 10.86 -7.37 -8.33
C ASP A 9 9.51 -8.03 -8.04
N LYS A 10 8.66 -7.31 -7.32
CA LYS A 10 7.27 -7.66 -7.07
C LYS A 10 6.39 -6.49 -7.50
N GLY A 11 5.18 -6.78 -7.92
CA GLY A 11 4.26 -5.76 -8.40
C GLY A 11 2.81 -6.12 -8.19
N ARG A 12 1.95 -5.12 -8.39
CA ARG A 12 0.50 -5.28 -8.36
C ARG A 12 -0.02 -5.29 -9.77
N VAL A 13 -0.85 -6.30 -10.09
CA VAL A 13 -1.55 -6.39 -11.36
C VAL A 13 -2.88 -5.67 -11.19
N ALA A 14 -3.19 -4.73 -12.08
CA ALA A 14 -4.39 -3.93 -12.00
C ALA A 14 -5.03 -3.73 -13.38
N CYS A 15 -6.33 -3.50 -13.40
CA CYS A 15 -7.05 -3.00 -14.57
C CYS A 15 -7.54 -1.57 -14.33
N ILE A 16 -7.98 -0.90 -15.40
CA ILE A 16 -8.71 0.36 -15.27
C ILE A 16 -10.16 0.00 -14.92
N ALA A 17 -10.58 0.31 -13.69
CA ALA A 17 -11.94 0.08 -13.23
C ALA A 17 -12.89 1.17 -13.76
N GLU A 18 -12.42 2.41 -13.80
CA GLU A 18 -13.17 3.55 -14.31
C GLU A 18 -12.24 4.65 -14.82
N LYS A 19 -12.80 5.58 -15.59
CA LYS A 19 -12.15 6.84 -15.96
C LYS A 19 -13.01 7.98 -15.42
N TYR A 20 -12.37 9.00 -14.85
CA TYR A 20 -13.05 10.16 -14.30
C TYR A 20 -12.35 11.45 -14.73
N GLN A 21 -13.09 12.56 -14.77
CA GLN A 21 -12.51 13.87 -15.04
C GLN A 21 -12.02 14.50 -13.74
N GLN A 22 -10.81 15.06 -13.76
CA GLN A 22 -10.30 15.95 -12.72
C GLN A 22 -9.88 17.25 -13.39
N GLY A 23 -10.73 18.28 -13.29
CA GLY A 23 -10.58 19.50 -14.09
C GLY A 23 -10.68 19.18 -15.58
N ASN A 24 -9.68 19.62 -16.36
CA ASN A 24 -9.60 19.39 -17.80
C ASN A 24 -8.85 18.09 -18.17
N THR A 25 -8.57 17.21 -17.21
CA THR A 25 -7.79 15.99 -17.43
C THR A 25 -8.62 14.75 -17.10
N THR A 26 -8.64 13.81 -18.04
CA THR A 26 -9.19 12.46 -17.78
C THR A 26 -8.15 11.63 -17.05
N LYS A 27 -8.54 11.06 -15.91
CA LYS A 27 -7.72 10.18 -15.08
C LYS A 27 -8.32 8.78 -15.02
N ASN A 28 -7.47 7.79 -14.80
CA ASN A 28 -7.85 6.39 -14.61
C ASN A 28 -7.92 6.08 -13.10
N ARG A 29 -8.94 5.35 -12.68
CA ARG A 29 -8.95 4.65 -11.39
C ARG A 29 -8.61 3.19 -11.66
N TYR A 30 -7.63 2.69 -10.93
CA TYR A 30 -7.16 1.32 -11.07
C TYR A 30 -7.75 0.44 -9.97
N ALA A 31 -8.11 -0.79 -10.32
CA ALA A 31 -8.45 -1.84 -9.36
C ALA A 31 -7.40 -2.95 -9.44
N THR A 32 -6.88 -3.36 -8.30
CA THR A 32 -5.94 -4.49 -8.21
C THR A 32 -6.68 -5.79 -8.39
N LEU A 33 -6.16 -6.65 -9.27
CA LEU A 33 -6.67 -7.98 -9.57
C LEU A 33 -5.78 -9.09 -9.04
N GLY A 34 -4.53 -8.78 -8.72
CA GLY A 34 -3.59 -9.73 -8.16
C GLY A 34 -2.16 -9.21 -8.13
N ARG A 35 -1.20 -10.12 -8.27
CA ARG A 35 0.21 -9.90 -8.00
C ARG A 35 1.07 -10.33 -9.19
N ALA A 36 2.20 -9.66 -9.36
CA ALA A 36 3.22 -10.03 -10.33
C ALA A 36 4.56 -10.24 -9.63
N THR A 37 5.30 -11.24 -10.07
CA THR A 37 6.67 -11.50 -9.62
C THR A 37 7.59 -11.54 -10.82
N LYS A 38 8.63 -10.71 -10.81
CA LYS A 38 9.67 -10.72 -11.84
C LYS A 38 10.81 -11.61 -11.40
N TRP A 39 11.19 -12.58 -12.23
CA TRP A 39 12.27 -13.51 -11.96
C TRP A 39 13.43 -13.31 -12.92
N GLN A 40 14.64 -13.52 -12.41
CA GLN A 40 15.84 -13.56 -13.24
C GLN A 40 15.75 -14.73 -14.22
N SER A 41 16.28 -14.55 -15.42
CA SER A 41 16.38 -15.67 -16.35
C SER A 41 17.26 -16.78 -15.81
N ASN A 42 16.78 -18.02 -15.89
CA ASN A 42 17.54 -19.21 -15.49
C ASN A 42 18.57 -19.64 -16.54
N ASN A 43 18.56 -19.04 -17.74
CA ASN A 43 19.45 -19.38 -18.85
C ASN A 43 20.44 -18.25 -19.11
N GLN A 44 21.70 -18.59 -19.41
CA GLN A 44 22.71 -17.62 -19.85
C GLN A 44 22.25 -16.96 -21.16
N GLY A 45 21.90 -15.66 -21.11
CA GLY A 45 21.36 -14.92 -22.25
C GLY A 45 19.84 -14.99 -22.42
N GLY A 46 19.12 -15.61 -21.49
CA GLY A 46 17.65 -15.61 -21.50
C GLY A 46 17.08 -14.28 -21.01
N SER A 47 15.86 -13.97 -21.46
CA SER A 47 15.08 -12.83 -20.95
C SER A 47 14.54 -13.13 -19.55
N ASP A 48 14.37 -12.09 -18.73
CA ASP A 48 13.63 -12.17 -17.47
C ASP A 48 12.22 -12.73 -17.70
N SER A 49 11.67 -13.40 -16.69
CA SER A 49 10.29 -13.90 -16.73
C SER A 49 9.39 -13.14 -15.77
N ILE A 50 8.11 -13.02 -16.12
CA ILE A 50 7.09 -12.38 -15.29
C ILE A 50 6.01 -13.42 -15.00
N GLU A 51 5.82 -13.72 -13.72
CA GLU A 51 4.74 -14.55 -13.22
C GLU A 51 3.60 -13.64 -12.75
N ILE A 52 2.35 -13.99 -13.09
CA ILE A 52 1.15 -13.24 -12.70
C ILE A 52 0.20 -14.21 -12.00
N GLU A 53 -0.23 -13.83 -10.80
CA GLU A 53 -1.29 -14.50 -10.06
C GLU A 53 -2.49 -13.56 -9.94
N LEU A 54 -3.67 -14.02 -10.31
CA LEU A 54 -4.91 -13.24 -10.25
C LEU A 54 -5.81 -13.78 -9.15
N ASP A 55 -6.08 -12.96 -8.14
CA ASP A 55 -6.99 -13.26 -7.03
C ASP A 55 -8.45 -13.12 -7.47
N THR A 56 -8.69 -12.26 -8.46
CA THR A 56 -10.03 -11.95 -8.96
C THR A 56 -10.01 -11.56 -10.44
N MET A 57 -11.14 -11.77 -11.11
CA MET A 57 -11.34 -11.45 -12.51
C MET A 57 -12.54 -10.50 -12.69
N PRO A 58 -12.43 -9.45 -13.52
CA PRO A 58 -13.57 -8.62 -13.86
C PRO A 58 -14.69 -9.43 -14.50
N ILE A 59 -15.91 -9.29 -13.99
CA ILE A 59 -17.12 -9.90 -14.57
C ILE A 59 -17.76 -8.94 -15.58
N ASN A 60 -18.50 -9.50 -16.55
CA ASN A 60 -19.24 -8.75 -17.58
C ASN A 60 -18.38 -7.82 -18.47
N GLN A 61 -17.06 -8.06 -18.54
CA GLN A 61 -16.18 -7.37 -19.47
C GLN A 61 -16.45 -7.88 -20.90
N GLN A 62 -16.84 -7.00 -21.82
CA GLN A 62 -16.87 -7.31 -23.25
C GLN A 62 -15.55 -6.89 -23.91
N GLY A 63 -14.91 -7.84 -24.59
CA GLY A 63 -13.65 -7.63 -25.31
C GLY A 63 -12.39 -7.88 -24.48
N PRO A 64 -11.21 -7.54 -25.02
CA PRO A 64 -9.93 -7.82 -24.38
C PRO A 64 -9.76 -7.12 -23.03
N LEU A 65 -9.23 -7.84 -22.04
CA LEU A 65 -8.84 -7.27 -20.75
C LEU A 65 -7.43 -6.71 -20.82
N LYS A 66 -7.27 -5.41 -20.55
CA LYS A 66 -5.95 -4.76 -20.43
C LYS A 66 -5.53 -4.72 -18.97
N LEU A 67 -4.34 -5.26 -18.69
CA LEU A 67 -3.72 -5.30 -17.38
C LEU A 67 -2.46 -4.42 -17.35
N TYR A 68 -2.21 -3.83 -16.19
CA TYR A 68 -1.04 -3.02 -15.88
C TYR A 68 -0.33 -3.63 -14.68
N ILE A 69 0.99 -3.67 -14.72
CA ILE A 69 1.80 -4.05 -13.57
C ILE A 69 2.44 -2.79 -13.02
N PHE A 70 2.20 -2.52 -11.73
CA PHE A 70 2.88 -1.48 -10.99
C PHE A 70 3.94 -2.14 -10.11
N TRP A 71 5.21 -1.92 -10.43
CA TRP A 71 6.33 -2.50 -9.72
C TRP A 71 6.58 -1.78 -8.39
N GLU A 72 6.99 -2.51 -7.36
CA GLU A 72 7.29 -1.95 -6.06
C GLU A 72 8.58 -1.12 -6.08
N SER A 73 9.55 -1.48 -6.91
CA SER A 73 10.77 -0.70 -7.10
C SER A 73 10.50 0.75 -7.56
N GLU A 74 9.44 0.98 -8.34
CA GLU A 74 9.02 2.32 -8.77
C GLU A 74 8.33 3.13 -7.64
N SER A 75 7.72 2.44 -6.67
CA SER A 75 6.97 3.07 -5.58
C SER A 75 7.86 3.77 -4.54
N GLN A 76 9.15 3.41 -4.46
CA GLN A 76 10.09 4.05 -3.53
C GLN A 76 10.49 5.47 -3.95
N GLN A 77 10.25 5.86 -5.21
CA GLN A 77 10.69 7.16 -5.72
C GLN A 77 9.62 8.27 -5.62
N SER A 78 8.35 7.92 -5.34
CA SER A 78 7.22 8.85 -5.52
C SER A 78 6.47 9.29 -4.25
N GLN A 79 6.97 8.97 -3.04
CA GLN A 79 6.40 9.45 -1.76
C GLN A 79 7.37 10.30 -0.91
N ALA A 80 8.32 11.00 -1.53
CA ALA A 80 9.18 11.96 -0.82
C ALA A 80 8.78 13.44 -0.99
N HIS A 81 7.80 13.79 -1.83
CA HIS A 81 7.39 15.18 -2.02
C HIS A 81 5.87 15.27 -2.16
N ASN A 82 5.19 15.60 -1.06
CA ASN A 82 4.30 16.78 -0.93
C ASN A 82 3.34 16.59 0.26
N ASN A 83 3.85 16.77 1.47
CA ASN A 83 3.05 17.18 2.62
C ASN A 83 3.79 18.36 3.26
N GLN A 84 3.56 19.56 2.73
CA GLN A 84 3.75 20.79 3.50
C GLN A 84 2.58 20.92 4.49
N PRO A 85 2.83 21.03 5.79
CA PRO A 85 1.99 21.83 6.66
C PRO A 85 2.55 23.25 6.68
N GLN A 86 1.92 24.16 5.93
CA GLN A 86 2.07 25.59 6.17
C GLN A 86 1.29 25.94 7.44
N SER A 87 1.99 25.98 8.57
CA SER A 87 1.58 26.76 9.73
C SER A 87 2.83 27.34 10.40
N GLN A 88 2.98 28.66 10.27
CA GLN A 88 3.91 29.45 11.06
C GLN A 88 3.42 29.46 12.51
N SER A 89 4.17 28.85 13.42
CA SER A 89 4.37 29.39 14.77
C SER A 89 5.60 28.74 15.42
N GLN A 90 6.35 29.57 16.14
CA GLN A 90 7.62 29.29 16.80
C GLN A 90 7.49 28.22 17.91
N GLY A 91 8.54 27.42 18.12
CA GLY A 91 8.84 26.89 19.46
C GLY A 91 9.34 25.43 19.52
N TYR A 92 10.62 25.28 19.89
CA TYR A 92 11.20 24.21 20.72
C TYR A 92 11.01 22.73 20.35
N ALA A 93 12.11 22.07 19.97
CA ALA A 93 12.41 20.65 20.29
C ALA A 93 12.63 20.50 21.82
N PRO A 94 12.55 19.31 22.49
CA PRO A 94 13.05 17.96 22.12
C PRO A 94 12.17 16.79 22.70
N PRO A 95 12.67 15.58 23.11
CA PRO A 95 13.45 14.51 22.46
C PRO A 95 12.69 13.17 22.30
N GLN A 96 13.32 12.21 21.62
CA GLN A 96 12.94 10.79 21.50
C GLN A 96 12.96 10.04 22.84
N TYR A 97 12.00 9.14 23.06
CA TYR A 97 12.15 7.99 23.96
C TYR A 97 11.61 6.70 23.33
N GLN A 98 12.53 5.74 23.25
CA GLN A 98 12.36 4.33 22.93
C GLN A 98 11.88 3.62 24.22
N GLY A 99 10.82 2.80 24.15
CA GLY A 99 10.23 2.17 25.33
C GLY A 99 9.55 0.84 25.02
N GLN A 100 10.36 -0.21 24.95
CA GLN A 100 9.98 -1.62 24.98
C GLN A 100 10.12 -2.10 26.43
N TYR A 101 9.03 -2.51 27.09
CA TYR A 101 9.04 -3.54 28.15
C TYR A 101 7.62 -4.08 28.37
N ASP A 102 7.48 -5.36 28.07
CA ASP A 102 6.41 -6.28 28.46
C ASP A 102 6.44 -6.57 29.98
N GLN A 103 5.31 -7.13 30.45
CA GLN A 103 5.07 -7.93 31.67
C GLN A 103 4.56 -7.29 32.99
N GLN A 104 3.33 -7.74 33.34
CA GLN A 104 2.76 -8.12 34.65
C GLN A 104 2.74 -7.06 35.79
N GLN A 105 1.68 -6.86 36.57
CA GLN A 105 0.83 -7.83 37.27
C GLN A 105 -0.35 -7.09 37.98
N ASN A 106 -1.52 -7.75 38.05
CA ASN A 106 -2.58 -7.68 39.08
C ASN A 106 -3.08 -6.32 39.66
N ALA A 107 -4.37 -6.00 39.41
CA ALA A 107 -5.44 -5.91 40.43
C ALA A 107 -6.81 -5.52 39.81
N PRO A 108 -7.96 -6.09 40.27
CA PRO A 108 -9.29 -5.73 39.80
C PRO A 108 -10.05 -4.78 40.76
N GLN A 109 -10.78 -3.80 40.23
CA GLN A 109 -11.96 -3.14 40.87
C GLN A 109 -12.57 -2.13 39.88
N GLN A 110 -13.73 -2.36 39.27
CA GLN A 110 -15.10 -2.18 39.79
C GLN A 110 -15.47 -0.70 40.03
N ASN A 111 -16.21 -0.07 39.10
CA ASN A 111 -17.50 0.60 39.35
C ASN A 111 -18.08 1.33 38.10
N GLN A 112 -19.40 1.51 38.15
CA GLN A 112 -20.41 1.67 37.09
C GLN A 112 -20.52 3.05 36.39
N PRO A 113 -21.25 3.14 35.26
CA PRO A 113 -21.55 4.40 34.57
C PRO A 113 -22.68 5.20 35.22
N GLN A 114 -22.47 6.51 35.40
CA GLN A 114 -23.49 7.44 35.90
C GLN A 114 -24.14 8.23 34.75
N TYR A 115 -25.45 8.06 34.59
CA TYR A 115 -26.36 8.87 33.78
C TYR A 115 -26.88 10.06 34.57
N SER A 116 -26.87 11.27 33.98
CA SER A 116 -27.78 12.39 34.32
C SER A 116 -27.56 13.51 33.28
N GLN A 117 -28.40 13.72 32.27
CA GLN A 117 -29.72 14.40 32.27
C GLN A 117 -29.74 15.74 33.04
N HIS A 118 -29.72 16.84 32.29
CA HIS A 118 -30.30 18.17 32.59
C HIS A 118 -30.76 18.67 31.21
N ARG A 119 -32.03 18.57 30.80
CA ARG A 119 -33.27 19.22 31.29
C ARG A 119 -33.19 20.75 31.34
N GLN A 120 -33.78 21.33 30.28
CA GLN A 120 -34.57 22.56 30.12
C GLN A 120 -34.06 23.87 30.72
#